data_AF-A0A382AJD5-F1
#
_entry.id   AF-A0A382AJD5-F1
#
_cell.length_a   1.000
_cell.length_b   1.000
_cell.length_c   1.000
_cell.angle_alpha   90.00
_cell.angle_beta   90.00
_cell.angle_gamma   90.00
#
_symmetry.space_group_name_H-M   'P 1'
#
loop_
_entity.id
_entity.type
_entity.pdbx_description
1 polymer ?
#
loop_
_entity_poly.entity_id
_entity_poly.type
_entity_poly.pdbx_seq_one_letter_code
_entity_poly.pdbx_strand_id
1 'polypeptide(L)'
;MPLDWSIGVGDKEDSTSVEVVPLTSIADRGFQTFLFNPLNGFKAEFMDVKVLNFYNDIKWYFPKVKNNQLISTPITVGKEPLCAFFVKDISRQCETIEYGLLL
;
A
#
# COMPACT_ATOMS: atom_id res chain seq x y z
N MET A 1 -10.69 -0.45 1.95
CA MET A 1 -10.38 -0.94 0.59
C MET A 1 -11.02 -2.31 0.40
N PRO A 2 -11.24 -2.76 -0.85
CA PRO A 2 -11.84 -4.06 -1.12
C PRO A 2 -10.98 -5.20 -0.59
N LEU A 3 -11.62 -6.23 -0.04
CA LEU A 3 -10.94 -7.28 0.73
C LEU A 3 -9.93 -8.09 -0.11
N ASP A 4 -10.19 -8.23 -1.40
CA ASP A 4 -9.35 -8.95 -2.36
C ASP A 4 -8.15 -8.13 -2.88
N TRP A 5 -7.86 -6.98 -2.26
CA TRP A 5 -6.68 -6.18 -2.58
C TRP A 5 -5.53 -6.47 -1.64
N SER A 6 -4.37 -6.02 -2.07
CA SER A 6 -3.11 -6.02 -1.35
C SER A 6 -2.63 -4.59 -1.16
N ILE A 7 -1.82 -4.36 -0.13
CA ILE A 7 -1.27 -3.05 0.24
C ILE A 7 0.24 -3.14 0.44
N GLY A 8 0.95 -2.05 0.16
CA GLY A 8 2.36 -1.90 0.56
C GLY A 8 2.51 -1.66 2.07
N VAL A 9 3.26 -2.52 2.74
CA VAL A 9 3.66 -2.43 4.15
C VAL A 9 5.18 -2.42 4.28
N GLY A 10 5.69 -1.89 5.37
CA GLY A 10 7.11 -1.99 5.69
C GLY A 10 7.37 -1.58 7.12
N ASP A 11 8.65 -1.39 7.44
CA ASP A 11 9.11 -1.00 8.76
C ASP A 11 9.75 0.39 8.69
N LYS A 12 9.47 1.24 9.68
CA LYS A 12 10.14 2.52 9.82
C LYS A 12 11.64 2.37 10.11
N GLU A 13 12.04 1.31 10.82
CA GLU A 13 13.44 1.03 11.16
C GLU A 13 14.20 0.42 9.98
N ASP A 14 13.51 -0.34 9.12
CA ASP A 14 14.02 -0.86 7.85
C ASP A 14 13.18 -0.34 6.67
N SER A 15 13.34 0.95 6.37
CA SER A 15 12.58 1.62 5.32
C SER A 15 13.03 1.27 3.90
N THR A 16 14.01 0.37 3.73
CA THR A 16 14.64 0.10 2.43
C THR A 16 13.83 -0.85 1.57
N SER A 17 13.06 -1.73 2.21
CA SER A 17 12.20 -2.71 1.56
C SER A 17 10.75 -2.53 1.97
N VAL A 18 9.85 -2.60 1.01
CA VAL A 18 8.40 -2.55 1.22
C VAL A 18 7.82 -3.82 0.63
N GLU A 19 7.01 -4.52 1.41
CA GLU A 19 6.34 -5.75 0.99
C GLU A 19 4.89 -5.45 0.59
N VAL A 20 4.40 -6.12 -0.45
CA VAL A 20 3.00 -6.03 -0.85
C VAL A 20 2.26 -7.24 -0.31
N VAL A 21 1.38 -7.01 0.67
CA VAL A 21 0.67 -8.08 1.38
C VAL A 21 -0.84 -7.98 1.20
N PRO A 22 -1.56 -9.11 1.14
CA PRO A 22 -3.03 -9.08 1.10
C PRO A 22 -3.62 -8.35 2.30
N LEU A 23 -4.67 -7.55 2.10
CA LEU A 23 -5.37 -6.84 3.19
C LEU A 23 -5.90 -7.80 4.26
N THR A 24 -6.28 -9.01 3.87
CA THR A 24 -6.69 -10.10 4.77
C THR A 24 -5.61 -10.53 5.75
N SER A 25 -4.33 -10.25 5.44
CA SER A 25 -3.20 -10.60 6.31
C SER A 25 -2.92 -9.56 7.39
N ILE A 26 -3.50 -8.35 7.29
CA ILE A 26 -3.12 -7.22 8.13
C ILE A 26 -3.55 -7.40 9.59
N ALA A 27 -4.78 -7.88 9.80
CA ALA A 27 -5.40 -8.21 11.09
C ALA A 27 -4.69 -7.60 12.31
N ASP A 28 -4.14 -8.44 13.20
CA ASP A 28 -3.40 -8.02 14.40
C ASP A 28 -1.89 -8.14 14.24
N ARG A 29 -1.37 -8.15 13.00
CA ARG A 29 0.05 -8.42 12.74
C ARG A 29 0.96 -7.21 12.99
N GLY A 30 0.42 -6.06 13.39
CA GLY A 30 1.20 -4.87 13.72
C GLY A 30 1.95 -4.25 12.55
N PHE A 31 1.53 -4.52 11.31
CA PHE A 31 2.16 -3.93 10.13
C PHE A 31 2.01 -2.40 10.11
N GLN A 32 3.04 -1.73 9.61
CA GLN A 32 2.96 -0.32 9.25
C GLN A 32 2.78 -0.20 7.72
N THR A 33 1.86 0.65 7.31
CA THR A 33 1.60 0.92 5.89
C THR A 33 2.67 1.86 5.36
N PHE A 34 3.22 1.51 4.19
CA PHE A 34 4.10 2.39 3.44
C PHE A 34 3.29 3.51 2.80
N LEU A 35 3.67 4.76 3.11
CA LEU A 35 3.02 5.96 2.62
C LEU A 35 4.02 6.87 1.95
N PHE A 36 3.76 7.21 0.70
CA PHE A 36 4.65 8.07 -0.07
C PHE A 36 3.85 8.84 -1.10
N ASN A 37 4.17 10.13 -1.26
CA ASN A 37 3.58 10.93 -2.32
C ASN A 37 4.44 10.78 -3.60
N PRO A 38 3.92 10.13 -4.66
CA PRO A 38 4.71 9.85 -5.86
C PRO A 38 4.98 11.07 -6.75
N LEU A 39 4.38 12.23 -6.47
CA LEU A 39 4.52 13.43 -7.30
C LEU A 39 5.62 14.37 -6.79
N ASN A 40 5.67 14.58 -5.47
CA ASN A 40 6.58 15.53 -4.83
C ASN A 40 7.07 15.09 -3.45
N GLY A 41 6.79 13.85 -3.03
CA GLY A 41 7.27 13.34 -1.76
C GLY A 41 8.79 13.24 -1.74
N PHE A 42 9.41 13.77 -0.69
CA PHE A 42 10.85 13.63 -0.44
C PHE A 42 11.18 12.43 0.45
N LYS A 43 10.21 11.95 1.23
CA LYS A 43 10.40 10.89 2.23
C LYS A 43 9.13 10.05 2.37
N ALA A 44 9.31 8.76 2.55
CA ALA A 44 8.25 7.84 2.94
C ALA A 44 7.93 7.90 4.45
N GLU A 45 6.66 7.74 4.77
CA GLU A 45 6.15 7.61 6.12
C GLU A 45 5.61 6.19 6.32
N PHE A 46 5.73 5.69 7.54
CA PHE A 46 5.22 4.38 7.94
C PHE A 46 4.25 4.60 9.09
N MET A 47 2.98 4.26 8.88
CA MET A 47 1.91 4.49 9.85
C MET A 47 1.11 3.23 10.12
N ASP A 48 0.62 3.10 11.34
CA ASP A 48 -0.20 1.96 11.75
C ASP A 48 -1.45 1.82 10.88
N VAL A 49 -1.76 0.58 10.51
CA VAL A 49 -3.02 0.23 9.85
C VAL A 49 -3.86 -0.67 10.75
N LYS A 50 -5.16 -0.36 10.83
CA LYS A 50 -6.11 -1.12 11.62
C LYS A 50 -7.31 -1.49 10.77
N VAL A 51 -7.73 -2.75 10.87
CA VAL A 51 -8.97 -3.20 10.24
C VAL A 51 -10.14 -2.86 11.15
N LEU A 52 -10.99 -1.92 10.72
CA LEU A 52 -12.15 -1.49 11.51
C LEU A 52 -13.42 -2.31 11.20
N ASN A 53 -13.57 -2.77 9.95
CA ASN A 53 -14.72 -3.55 9.52
C ASN A 53 -14.44 -4.32 8.21
N PHE A 54 -15.24 -5.35 7.95
CA PHE A 54 -15.25 -6.11 6.71
C PHE A 54 -16.62 -6.02 6.02
N TYR A 55 -16.64 -5.70 4.73
CA TYR A 55 -17.86 -5.64 3.93
C TYR A 55 -17.79 -6.68 2.81
N ASN A 56 -18.23 -7.91 3.10
CA ASN A 56 -18.03 -9.07 2.21
C ASN A 56 -18.91 -9.05 0.95
N ASP A 57 -20.11 -8.49 1.03
CA ASP A 57 -21.10 -8.57 -0.05
C ASP A 57 -21.07 -7.39 -1.04
N ILE A 58 -20.01 -6.57 -1.00
CA ILE A 58 -19.85 -5.43 -1.89
C ILE A 58 -18.85 -5.79 -3.00
N LYS A 59 -19.31 -5.76 -4.25
CA LYS A 59 -18.43 -5.83 -5.42
C LYS A 59 -17.85 -4.45 -5.71
N TRP A 60 -16.56 -4.30 -5.45
CA TRP A 60 -15.82 -3.09 -5.79
C TRP A 60 -15.23 -3.19 -7.19
N TYR A 61 -15.21 -2.06 -7.90
CA TYR A 61 -14.51 -1.96 -9.18
C TYR A 61 -13.00 -1.83 -8.93
N PHE A 62 -12.20 -2.65 -9.62
CA PHE A 62 -10.74 -2.49 -9.66
C PHE A 62 -10.31 -1.84 -10.98
N PRO A 63 -9.60 -0.70 -10.95
CA PRO A 63 -8.99 -0.12 -12.15
C PRO A 63 -8.00 -1.10 -12.78
N LYS A 64 -8.03 -1.26 -14.10
CA LYS A 64 -7.01 -2.07 -14.79
C LYS A 64 -5.64 -1.39 -14.64
N VAL A 65 -4.71 -2.10 -14.00
CA VAL A 65 -3.29 -1.70 -13.91
C VAL A 65 -2.46 -2.48 -14.92
N LYS A 66 -1.33 -1.93 -15.35
CA LYS A 66 -0.34 -2.71 -16.08
C LYS A 66 0.40 -3.63 -15.11
N ASN A 67 1.08 -4.66 -15.64
CA ASN A 67 1.95 -5.49 -14.83
C ASN A 67 2.97 -4.63 -14.08
N ASN A 68 3.24 -5.01 -12.84
CA ASN A 68 4.21 -4.37 -11.95
C ASN A 68 3.88 -2.90 -11.62
N GLN A 69 2.60 -2.53 -11.62
CA GLN A 69 2.15 -1.20 -11.21
C GLN A 69 1.17 -1.29 -10.04
N LEU A 70 1.30 -0.32 -9.13
CA LEU A 70 0.44 -0.14 -7.97
C LEU A 70 -0.43 1.11 -8.16
N ILE A 71 -1.62 1.08 -7.55
CA ILE A 71 -2.51 2.23 -7.46
C ILE A 71 -2.10 3.06 -6.24
N SER A 72 -1.59 4.26 -6.49
CA SER A 72 -1.37 5.26 -5.45
C SER A 72 -2.69 5.92 -5.09
N THR A 73 -3.11 5.78 -3.83
CA THR A 73 -4.38 6.30 -3.33
C THR A 73 -4.13 7.30 -2.21
N PRO A 74 -4.49 8.59 -2.39
CA PRO A 74 -4.33 9.60 -1.35
C PRO A 74 -5.23 9.29 -0.15
N ILE A 75 -4.66 9.35 1.06
CA ILE A 75 -5.37 9.10 2.33
C ILE A 75 -5.47 10.36 3.21
N THR A 76 -4.76 11.43 2.85
CA THR A 76 -4.88 12.74 3.48
C THR A 76 -5.34 13.79 2.47
N VAL A 77 -5.84 14.93 2.96
CA VAL A 77 -6.29 16.05 2.14
C VAL A 77 -5.18 17.09 2.05
N GLY A 78 -5.03 17.75 0.89
CA GLY A 78 -4.10 18.86 0.71
C GLY A 78 -3.37 18.81 -0.64
N LYS A 79 -2.37 19.67 -0.80
CA LYS A 79 -1.52 19.72 -2.00
C LYS A 79 -0.47 18.61 -2.05
N GLU A 80 -0.11 18.06 -0.89
CA GLU A 80 0.90 17.02 -0.76
C GLU A 80 0.32 15.85 0.06
N PRO A 81 -0.67 15.13 -0.48
CA PRO A 81 -1.31 14.05 0.26
C PRO A 81 -0.32 12.88 0.47
N LEU A 82 -0.44 12.22 1.62
CA LEU A 82 0.16 10.90 1.80
C LEU A 82 -0.67 9.90 0.99
N CYS A 83 0.00 9.02 0.26
CA CYS A 83 -0.67 7.99 -0.51
C CYS A 83 -0.27 6.60 -0.03
N ALA A 84 -1.27 5.74 0.13
CA ALA A 84 -1.08 4.30 0.27
C ALA A 84 -1.11 3.62 -1.10
N PHE A 85 -0.41 2.50 -1.22
CA PHE A 85 -0.24 1.80 -2.49
C PHE A 85 -0.97 0.47 -2.46
N PHE A 86 -1.80 0.22 -3.48
CA PHE A 86 -2.63 -0.98 -3.56
C PHE A 86 -2.52 -1.69 -4.91
N VAL A 87 -2.71 -3.00 -4.90
CA VAL A 87 -2.87 -3.80 -6.12
C VAL A 87 -3.80 -4.97 -5.83
N LYS A 88 -4.55 -5.44 -6.82
CA LYS A 88 -5.40 -6.62 -6.67
C LYS A 88 -4.57 -7.90 -6.73
N ASP A 89 -3.90 -8.12 -7.86
CA ASP A 89 -3.11 -9.31 -8.11
C ASP A 89 -1.62 -9.06 -7.87
N ILE A 90 -1.02 -9.81 -6.94
CA ILE A 90 0.42 -9.77 -6.70
C ILE A 90 1.09 -10.78 -7.63
N SER A 91 2.04 -10.31 -8.44
CA SER A 91 3.00 -11.18 -9.13
C SER A 91 4.28 -11.28 -8.28
N ARG A 92 5.10 -12.32 -8.47
CA ARG A 92 6.40 -12.44 -7.79
C ARG A 92 7.33 -11.23 -7.97
N GLN A 93 7.15 -10.47 -9.05
CA GLN A 93 7.93 -9.26 -9.33
C GLN A 93 7.41 -8.03 -8.58
N CYS A 94 6.20 -8.12 -8.02
CA CYS A 94 5.48 -7.05 -7.34
C CYS A 94 5.34 -7.30 -5.83
N GLU A 95 5.95 -8.35 -5.30
CA GLU A 95 5.93 -8.72 -3.87
C GLU A 95 6.80 -7.79 -3.02
N THR A 96 7.85 -7.22 -3.62
CA THR A 96 8.80 -6.33 -2.93
C THR A 96 9.07 -5.09 -3.76
N ILE A 97 9.10 -3.93 -3.09
CA ILE A 97 9.49 -2.65 -3.67
C ILE A 97 10.79 -2.23 -2.97
N GLU A 98 11.84 -2.08 -3.76
CA GLU A 98 13.15 -1.61 -3.30
C GLU A 98 13.15 -0.07 -3.23
N TYR A 99 12.56 0.48 -2.17
CA TYR A 99 12.42 1.92 -1.99
C TYR A 99 13.77 2.66 -2.02
N GLY A 100 14.84 2.01 -1.51
CA GLY A 100 16.19 2.56 -1.57
C GLY A 100 16.75 2.81 -2.98
N LEU A 101 16.20 2.16 -4.02
CA LEU A 101 16.59 2.40 -5.41
C LEU A 101 15.81 3.54 -6.09
N LEU A 102 14.76 4.06 -5.43
CA LEU A 102 13.89 5.10 -5.96
C LEU A 102 14.29 6.52 -5.52
N LEU A 103 15.25 6.62 -4.60
CA LEU A 103 15.89 7.86 -4.12
C LEU A 103 17.13 8.17 -4.95
#